data_AF-A0A8I3WPP3-F1
#
_entry.id   AF-A0A8I3WPP3-F1
#
_cell.length_a   1.000
_cell.length_b   1.000
_cell.length_c   1.000
_cell.angle_alpha   90.00
_cell.angle_beta   90.00
_cell.angle_gamma   90.00
#
_symmetry.space_group_name_H-M   'P 1'
#
loop_
_entity.id
_entity.type
_entity.pdbx_description
1 polymer ?
#
loop_
_entity_poly.entity_id
_entity_poly.type
_entity_poly.pdbx_seq_one_letter_code
_entity_poly.pdbx_strand_id
1 'polypeptide(L)'
;MEAAAQFFDESRDVYRTTRVSREGGILKVHPTTTRFTFRTVRRVPRLGVMLVGWGGNNGSTLTTAVLANQLLLYWPTRSGRKEANYYGSLTQAGTLSLGLDAEGQEVFVPFSVLLPMVAPNDLVFDGWDISSLNLAEEPQMPTT
;
A
#
# COMPACT_ATOMS: atom_id res chain seq x y z
N MET A 1 6.38 25.25 21.98
CA MET A 1 5.55 24.17 21.42
C MET A 1 5.51 24.16 19.89
N GLU A 2 6.32 24.97 19.20
CA GLU A 2 6.20 25.25 17.77
C GLU A 2 7.07 24.34 16.87
N ALA A 3 8.01 23.59 17.46
CA ALA A 3 8.92 22.71 16.70
C ALA A 3 8.31 21.38 16.24
N ALA A 4 7.18 20.94 16.81
CA ALA A 4 6.59 19.63 16.47
C ALA A 4 5.74 19.66 15.19
N ALA A 5 5.24 20.84 14.78
CA ALA A 5 4.38 21.00 13.60
C ALA A 5 5.12 20.78 12.26
N GLN A 6 6.45 20.73 12.27
CA GLN A 6 7.25 20.48 11.07
C GLN A 6 7.35 19.00 10.68
N PHE A 7 7.03 18.05 11.58
CA PHE A 7 7.26 16.62 11.34
C PHE A 7 5.99 15.80 11.12
N PHE A 8 4.83 16.32 11.53
CA PHE A 8 3.56 15.58 11.53
C PHE A 8 2.43 16.39 10.93
N ASP A 9 1.54 15.73 10.21
CA ASP A 9 0.18 16.19 9.95
C ASP A 9 -0.72 15.80 11.13
N GLU A 10 -1.41 16.77 11.71
CA GLU A 10 -2.43 16.53 12.73
C GLU A 10 -3.82 16.70 12.10
N SER A 11 -4.69 15.71 12.25
CA SER A 11 -6.09 15.80 11.84
C SER A 11 -7.01 15.45 13.00
N ARG A 12 -8.15 16.14 13.10
CA ARG A 12 -9.17 15.88 14.11
C ARG A 12 -10.39 15.32 13.42
N ASP A 13 -10.86 14.18 13.92
CA ASP A 13 -12.05 13.53 13.37
C ASP A 13 -13.04 13.17 14.48
N VAL A 14 -14.31 13.06 14.08
CA VAL A 14 -15.41 12.71 14.97
C VAL A 14 -16.03 11.42 14.46
N TYR A 15 -15.54 10.31 15.01
CA TYR A 15 -16.04 8.98 14.70
C TYR A 15 -17.43 8.79 15.31
N ARG A 16 -18.42 8.56 14.45
CA ARG A 16 -19.81 8.32 14.83
C ARG A 16 -20.14 6.87 14.59
N THR A 17 -20.66 6.22 15.62
CA THR A 17 -21.11 4.83 15.56
C THR A 17 -22.31 4.61 16.47
N THR A 18 -22.89 3.43 16.44
CA THR A 18 -24.12 3.13 17.16
C THR A 18 -23.93 1.89 18.01
N ARG A 19 -24.24 1.99 19.30
CA ARG A 19 -24.30 0.84 20.21
C ARG A 19 -25.74 0.33 20.26
N VAL A 20 -25.93 -0.97 19.99
CA VAL A 20 -27.25 -1.60 20.06
C VAL A 20 -27.29 -2.55 21.26
N SER A 21 -28.32 -2.43 22.10
CA SER A 21 -28.61 -3.40 23.16
C SER A 21 -29.99 -4.05 22.93
N ARG A 22 -30.17 -5.28 23.42
CA ARG A 22 -31.46 -5.98 23.38
C ARG A 22 -31.96 -6.14 24.80
N GLU A 23 -33.14 -5.60 25.08
CA GLU A 23 -33.80 -5.68 26.38
C GLU A 23 -35.26 -6.05 26.17
N GLY A 24 -35.71 -7.17 26.75
CA GLY A 24 -37.10 -7.63 26.66
C GLY A 24 -37.60 -7.86 25.23
N GLY A 25 -36.71 -8.24 24.30
CA GLY A 25 -37.05 -8.43 22.88
C GLY A 25 -37.06 -7.14 22.03
N ILE A 26 -36.88 -5.98 22.66
CA ILE A 26 -36.76 -4.68 21.96
C ILE A 26 -35.28 -4.36 21.73
N LEU A 27 -34.96 -3.88 20.53
CA LEU A 27 -33.65 -3.33 20.21
C LEU A 27 -33.59 -1.86 20.60
N LYS A 28 -32.69 -1.50 21.52
CA LYS A 28 -32.38 -0.12 21.89
C LYS A 28 -31.14 0.33 21.13
N VAL A 29 -31.24 1.45 20.46
CA VAL A 29 -30.21 1.99 19.57
C VAL A 29 -29.66 3.28 20.20
N HIS A 30 -28.37 3.29 20.51
CA HIS A 30 -27.69 4.39 21.17
C HIS A 30 -26.60 4.97 20.26
N PRO A 31 -26.85 6.10 19.59
CA PRO A 31 -25.81 6.82 18.87
C PRO A 31 -24.68 7.21 19.83
N THR A 32 -23.45 6.96 19.40
CA THR A 32 -22.23 7.22 20.16
C THR A 32 -21.25 7.98 19.29
N THR A 33 -20.45 8.83 19.93
CA THR A 33 -19.48 9.68 19.22
C THR A 33 -18.19 9.71 20.00
N THR A 34 -17.09 9.47 19.29
CA THR A 34 -15.73 9.51 19.83
C THR A 34 -14.91 10.49 19.02
N ARG A 35 -14.24 11.43 19.69
CA ARG A 35 -13.35 12.39 19.04
C ARG A 35 -11.94 11.82 19.00
N PHE A 36 -11.34 11.78 17.82
CA PHE A 36 -9.96 11.35 17.61
C PHE A 36 -9.11 12.54 17.17
N THR A 37 -7.85 12.52 17.56
CA THR A 37 -6.79 13.37 16.98
C THR A 37 -5.73 12.43 16.44
N PHE A 38 -5.60 12.39 15.12
CA PHE A 38 -4.60 11.59 14.43
C PHE A 38 -3.36 12.44 14.19
N ARG A 39 -2.19 11.80 14.29
CA ARG A 39 -0.91 12.39 13.94
C ARG A 39 -0.17 11.45 13.01
N THR A 40 0.16 11.94 11.81
CA THR A 40 0.85 11.16 10.78
C THR A 40 2.20 11.79 10.53
N VAL A 41 3.28 11.01 10.62
CA VAL A 41 4.63 11.48 10.27
C VAL A 41 4.68 11.76 8.77
N ARG A 42 5.20 12.94 8.38
CA ARG A 42 5.35 13.29 6.96
C ARG A 42 6.56 12.66 6.28
N ARG A 43 7.62 12.41 7.06
CA ARG A 43 8.88 11.86 6.55
C ARG A 43 8.71 10.40 6.17
N VAL A 44 8.86 10.09 4.89
CA VAL A 44 8.98 8.71 4.39
C VAL A 44 10.36 8.15 4.77
N PRO A 45 10.44 7.04 5.52
CA PRO A 45 11.72 6.45 5.92
C PRO A 45 12.31 5.59 4.79
N ARG A 46 13.60 5.25 4.91
CA ARG A 46 14.16 4.09 4.19
C ARG A 46 13.59 2.83 4.83
N LEU A 47 13.12 1.89 4.01
CA LEU A 47 12.43 0.69 4.50
C LEU A 47 13.19 -0.56 4.07
N GLY A 48 13.70 -1.31 5.05
CA GLY A 48 14.18 -2.67 4.87
C GLY A 48 13.05 -3.67 5.06
N VAL A 49 12.98 -4.68 4.19
CA VAL A 49 12.01 -5.77 4.24
C VAL A 49 12.78 -7.08 4.39
N MET A 50 12.60 -7.75 5.53
CA MET A 50 13.18 -9.07 5.80
C MET A 50 12.12 -10.15 5.53
N LEU A 51 12.35 -11.02 4.55
CA LEU A 51 11.42 -12.08 4.17
C LEU A 51 11.84 -13.44 4.73
N VAL A 52 10.89 -14.17 5.32
CA VAL A 52 11.06 -15.60 5.64
C VAL A 52 10.46 -16.40 4.50
N GLY A 53 11.23 -17.30 3.89
CA GLY A 53 10.90 -17.91 2.60
C GLY A 53 11.21 -16.96 1.44
N TRP A 54 12.35 -16.24 1.52
CA TRP A 54 12.73 -15.24 0.50
C TRP A 54 12.99 -15.86 -0.88
N GLY A 55 13.51 -17.09 -0.93
CA GLY A 55 13.75 -17.83 -2.17
C GLY A 55 12.46 -18.36 -2.81
N GLY A 56 11.41 -18.61 -2.01
CA GLY A 56 10.13 -19.10 -2.55
C GLY A 56 9.47 -18.15 -3.56
N ASN A 57 8.50 -18.68 -4.32
CA ASN A 57 7.84 -17.98 -5.45
C ASN A 57 7.43 -16.53 -5.17
N ASN A 58 6.88 -16.24 -3.99
CA ASN A 58 6.45 -14.88 -3.64
C ASN A 58 7.64 -13.96 -3.35
N GLY A 59 8.65 -14.44 -2.63
CA GLY A 59 9.83 -13.63 -2.28
C GLY A 59 10.68 -13.30 -3.50
N SER A 60 10.93 -14.29 -4.35
CA SER A 60 11.64 -14.10 -5.62
C SER A 60 10.85 -13.24 -6.61
N THR A 61 9.54 -13.44 -6.74
CA THR A 61 8.67 -12.59 -7.61
C THR A 61 8.61 -11.16 -7.10
N LEU A 62 8.42 -10.93 -5.80
CA LEU A 62 8.38 -9.58 -5.21
C LEU A 62 9.70 -8.84 -5.45
N THR A 63 10.83 -9.51 -5.17
CA THR A 63 12.16 -8.94 -5.36
C THR A 63 12.41 -8.62 -6.83
N THR A 64 12.07 -9.55 -7.73
CA THR A 64 12.20 -9.36 -9.18
C THR A 64 11.32 -8.22 -9.69
N ALA A 65 10.07 -8.13 -9.24
CA ALA A 65 9.15 -7.07 -9.63
C ALA A 65 9.67 -5.69 -9.23
N VAL A 66 10.25 -5.56 -8.03
CA VAL A 66 10.86 -4.29 -7.60
C VAL A 66 12.11 -3.96 -8.40
N LEU A 67 13.04 -4.91 -8.56
CA LEU A 67 14.25 -4.70 -9.35
C LEU A 67 13.93 -4.33 -10.81
N ALA A 68 12.95 -5.00 -11.43
CA ALA A 68 12.54 -4.72 -12.79
C ALA A 68 11.97 -3.30 -12.95
N ASN A 69 11.17 -2.83 -11.99
CA ASN A 69 10.65 -1.45 -11.99
C ASN A 69 11.76 -0.41 -11.70
N GLN A 70 12.68 -0.70 -10.76
CA GLN A 70 13.83 0.18 -10.48
C GLN A 70 14.73 0.36 -11.70
N LEU A 71 14.97 -0.73 -12.45
CA LEU A 71 15.83 -0.75 -13.64
C LEU A 71 15.08 -0.39 -14.93
N LEU A 72 13.79 -0.05 -14.85
CA LEU A 72 12.94 0.28 -16.00
C LEU A 72 12.99 -0.78 -17.11
N LEU A 73 12.96 -2.05 -16.71
CA LEU A 73 13.06 -3.18 -17.64
C LEU A 73 11.81 -3.30 -18.51
N TYR A 74 12.03 -3.82 -19.72
CA TYR A 74 10.97 -4.18 -20.65
C TYR A 74 11.35 -5.46 -21.39
N TRP A 75 10.35 -6.19 -21.91
CA TRP A 75 10.56 -7.40 -22.67
C TRP A 75 9.58 -7.50 -23.85
N PRO A 76 10.02 -8.05 -25.00
CA PRO A 76 9.13 -8.29 -26.13
C PRO A 76 8.22 -9.49 -25.85
N THR A 77 6.97 -9.40 -26.29
CA THR A 77 6.00 -10.49 -26.29
C THR A 77 5.34 -10.60 -27.66
N ARG A 78 4.57 -11.67 -27.91
CA ARG A 78 3.81 -11.81 -29.17
C ARG A 78 2.85 -10.65 -29.44
N SER A 79 2.35 -9.99 -28.40
CA SER A 79 1.44 -8.83 -28.50
C SER A 79 2.15 -7.48 -28.43
N GLY A 80 3.49 -7.49 -28.43
CA GLY A 80 4.32 -6.29 -28.37
C GLY A 80 5.16 -6.18 -27.11
N ARG A 81 5.77 -5.02 -26.91
CA ARG A 81 6.63 -4.71 -25.76
C ARG A 81 5.79 -4.60 -24.48
N LYS A 82 6.25 -5.24 -23.42
CA LYS A 82 5.74 -5.09 -22.04
C LYS A 82 6.81 -4.39 -21.20
N GLU A 83 6.38 -3.49 -20.33
CA GLU A 83 7.24 -2.77 -19.40
C GLU A 83 6.93 -3.20 -17.97
N ALA A 84 7.95 -3.21 -17.12
CA ALA A 84 7.79 -3.46 -15.69
C ALA A 84 6.80 -2.44 -15.10
N ASN A 85 5.88 -2.92 -14.27
CA ASN A 85 4.86 -2.11 -13.62
C ASN A 85 4.46 -2.76 -12.28
N TYR A 86 3.61 -2.08 -11.53
CA TYR A 86 3.02 -2.57 -10.27
C TYR A 86 1.51 -2.83 -10.37
N TYR A 87 1.03 -3.27 -11.54
CA TYR A 87 -0.37 -3.64 -11.67
C TYR A 87 -0.74 -4.76 -10.69
N GLY A 88 -1.94 -4.66 -10.11
CA GLY A 88 -2.38 -5.52 -9.00
C GLY A 88 -2.04 -4.97 -7.61
N SER A 89 -1.17 -3.95 -7.50
CA SER A 89 -0.96 -3.25 -6.23
C SER A 89 -2.00 -2.13 -6.05
N LEU A 90 -2.81 -2.23 -5.00
CA LEU A 90 -3.78 -1.17 -4.66
C LEU A 90 -3.09 0.17 -4.38
N THR A 91 -1.93 0.15 -3.70
CA THR A 91 -1.25 1.39 -3.32
C THR A 91 -0.57 2.08 -4.49
N GLN A 92 -0.14 1.33 -5.51
CA GLN A 92 0.58 1.88 -6.66
C GLN A 92 -0.29 2.12 -7.90
N ALA A 93 -1.31 1.28 -8.11
CA ALA A 93 -2.16 1.32 -9.29
C ALA A 93 -3.62 1.66 -8.99
N GLY A 94 -4.02 1.69 -7.70
CA GLY A 94 -5.37 2.05 -7.30
C GLY A 94 -5.62 3.55 -7.31
N THR A 95 -6.87 3.93 -7.52
CA THR A 95 -7.35 5.30 -7.41
C THR A 95 -8.44 5.42 -6.35
N LEU A 96 -8.61 6.62 -5.81
CA LEU A 96 -9.70 6.97 -4.90
C LEU A 96 -10.41 8.22 -5.39
N SER A 97 -11.72 8.25 -5.23
CA SER A 97 -12.52 9.45 -5.50
C SER A 97 -12.29 10.46 -4.37
N LEU A 98 -11.97 11.69 -4.74
CA LEU A 98 -11.88 12.82 -3.82
C LEU A 98 -13.22 13.53 -3.64
N GLY A 99 -14.15 13.32 -4.57
CA GLY A 99 -15.44 13.99 -4.64
C GLY A 99 -15.69 14.61 -6.01
N LEU A 100 -16.69 15.49 -6.06
CA LEU A 100 -17.13 16.13 -7.30
C LEU A 100 -16.41 17.47 -7.52
N ASP A 101 -16.07 17.77 -8.77
CA ASP A 101 -15.61 19.10 -9.20
C ASP A 101 -16.77 20.10 -9.33
N ALA A 102 -16.47 21.32 -9.79
CA ALA A 102 -17.45 22.39 -9.94
C ALA A 102 -18.52 22.06 -10.99
N GLU A 103 -18.20 21.20 -11.94
CA GLU A 103 -19.06 20.72 -13.02
C GLU A 103 -19.82 19.43 -12.63
N GLY A 104 -19.65 18.95 -11.39
CA GLY A 104 -20.30 17.76 -10.86
C GLY A 104 -19.69 16.45 -11.35
N GLN A 105 -18.48 16.46 -11.91
CA GLN A 105 -17.77 15.26 -12.32
C GLN A 105 -16.91 14.71 -11.18
N GLU A 106 -16.86 13.39 -11.06
CA GLU A 106 -16.09 12.71 -10.02
C GLU A 106 -14.59 12.80 -10.31
N VAL A 107 -13.83 13.33 -9.35
CA VAL A 107 -12.39 13.48 -9.43
C VAL A 107 -11.70 12.32 -8.72
N PHE A 108 -10.86 11.60 -9.45
CA PHE A 108 -10.06 10.50 -8.92
C PHE A 108 -8.59 10.88 -8.83
N VAL A 109 -7.93 10.45 -7.75
CA VAL A 109 -6.49 10.58 -7.57
C VAL A 109 -5.85 9.22 -7.28
N PRO A 110 -4.56 9.04 -7.59
CA PRO A 110 -3.84 7.84 -7.19
C PRO A 110 -3.88 7.63 -5.66
N PHE A 111 -4.02 6.39 -5.21
CA PHE A 111 -4.07 6.09 -3.78
C PHE A 111 -2.82 6.59 -3.04
N SER A 112 -1.65 6.47 -3.67
CA SER A 112 -0.35 6.87 -3.13
C SER A 112 -0.19 8.36 -2.84
N VAL A 113 -1.06 9.23 -3.38
CA VAL A 113 -0.94 10.69 -3.16
C VAL A 113 -1.69 11.19 -1.92
N LEU A 114 -2.51 10.35 -1.27
CA LEU A 114 -3.32 10.78 -0.13
C LEU A 114 -2.48 11.08 1.11
N LEU A 115 -1.44 10.29 1.36
CA LEU A 115 -0.52 10.46 2.47
C LEU A 115 0.89 10.07 2.03
N PRO A 116 1.94 10.59 2.68
CA PRO A 116 3.31 10.16 2.41
C PRO A 116 3.49 8.65 2.65
N MET A 117 3.80 7.90 1.60
CA MET A 117 4.01 6.44 1.64
C MET A 117 5.36 6.08 1.01
N VAL A 118 5.92 4.94 1.43
CA VAL A 118 7.14 4.40 0.83
C VAL A 118 6.84 3.90 -0.59
N ALA A 119 7.64 4.34 -1.55
CA ALA A 119 7.58 3.77 -2.90
C ALA A 119 8.19 2.37 -2.90
N PRO A 120 7.62 1.38 -3.62
CA PRO A 120 8.20 0.04 -3.68
C PRO A 120 9.63 0.01 -4.22
N ASN A 121 9.98 0.96 -5.10
CA ASN A 121 11.34 1.15 -5.60
C ASN A 121 12.35 1.61 -4.52
N ASP A 122 11.91 2.03 -3.34
CA ASP A 122 12.79 2.41 -2.22
C ASP A 122 12.95 1.29 -1.18
N LEU A 123 12.33 0.13 -1.43
CA LEU A 123 12.46 -1.05 -0.57
C LEU A 123 13.83 -1.69 -0.75
N VAL A 124 14.44 -2.05 0.38
CA VAL A 124 15.65 -2.88 0.42
C VAL A 124 15.27 -4.25 0.95
N PHE A 125 15.48 -5.29 0.15
CA PHE A 125 15.14 -6.67 0.52
C PHE A 125 16.35 -7.41 1.08
N ASP A 126 16.07 -8.23 2.08
CA ASP A 126 16.94 -9.28 2.61
C ASP A 126 16.03 -10.36 3.21
N GLY A 127 16.58 -11.45 3.73
CA GLY A 127 15.77 -12.49 4.32
C GLY A 127 16.45 -13.82 4.53
N TRP A 128 15.63 -14.84 4.76
CA TRP A 128 16.05 -16.20 5.00
C TRP A 128 15.22 -17.17 4.17
N ASP A 129 15.85 -18.24 3.72
CA ASP A 129 15.20 -19.41 3.18
C ASP A 129 15.87 -20.66 3.74
N ILE A 130 15.16 -21.79 3.74
CA ILE A 130 15.76 -23.09 4.06
C ILE A 130 16.58 -23.62 2.88
N SER A 131 16.28 -23.15 1.67
CA SER A 131 17.06 -23.36 0.47
C SER A 131 18.30 -22.47 0.46
N SER A 132 19.40 -22.97 -0.11
CA SER A 132 20.63 -22.18 -0.34
C SER A 132 20.75 -21.67 -1.78
N LEU A 133 19.73 -21.90 -2.61
CA LEU A 133 19.68 -21.36 -3.97
C LEU A 133 19.66 -19.84 -3.94
N ASN A 134 20.33 -19.24 -4.92
CA ASN A 134 20.20 -17.80 -5.11
C ASN A 134 18.88 -17.47 -5.84
N LEU A 135 18.41 -16.22 -5.72
CA LEU A 135 17.12 -15.80 -6.29
C LEU A 135 17.01 -15.97 -7.82
N ALA A 136 18.13 -16.04 -8.54
CA ALA A 136 18.11 -16.25 -10.00
C ALA A 136 17.94 -17.73 -10.38
N GLU A 137 18.29 -18.65 -9.48
CA GLU A 137 18.20 -20.10 -9.67
C GLU A 137 16.86 -20.69 -9.23
N GLU A 138 16.01 -19.88 -8.58
CA GLU A 138 14.71 -20.33 -8.11
C GLU A 138 13.76 -20.67 -9.27
N PRO A 139 12.95 -21.76 -9.17
CA PRO A 139 12.11 -22.22 -10.25
C PRO A 139 11.13 -21.15 -10.70
N GLN A 140 11.34 -20.64 -11.90
CA GLN A 140 10.43 -19.68 -12.51
C GLN A 140 9.07 -20.33 -12.76
N MET A 141 8.00 -19.60 -12.44
CA MET A 141 6.65 -20.00 -12.81
C MET A 141 6.64 -20.29 -14.33
N PRO A 142 6.16 -21.46 -14.77
CA PRO A 142 6.09 -21.76 -16.19
C PRO A 142 5.27 -20.67 -16.89
N THR A 143 5.88 -19.99 -17.85
CA THR A 143 5.18 -19.03 -18.70
C THR A 143 4.17 -19.79 -19.54
N THR A 144 2.89 -19.64 -19.22
CA THR A 144 1.75 -20.10 -20.03
C THR A 144 1.68 -19.38 -21.36
#